data_AF-A0A963XT01-F1
#
_entry.id   AF-A0A963XT01-F1
#
_cell.length_a   1.000
_cell.length_b   1.000
_cell.length_c   1.000
_cell.angle_alpha   90.00
_cell.angle_beta   90.00
_cell.angle_gamma   90.00
#
_symmetry.space_group_name_H-M   'P 1'
#
loop_
_entity.id
_entity.type
_entity.pdbx_description
1 polymer ?
#
loop_
_entity_poly.entity_id
_entity_poly.type
_entity_poly.pdbx_seq_one_letter_code
_entity_poly.pdbx_strand_id
1 'polypeptide(L)' 'MPNTPMRSDRPTACLALADGTLFYGKGFGAAGETVAELVFNTAMTGYQEIMTDPSYAGQVVTFTF' A
#
# COMPACT_ATOMS: atom_id res chain seq x y z
N MET A 1 -16.42 20.00 -26.44
CA MET A 1 -15.60 18.85 -26.00
C MET A 1 -14.69 19.33 -24.88
N PRO A 2 -14.75 18.79 -23.66
CA PRO A 2 -13.85 19.22 -22.61
C PRO A 2 -12.53 18.44 -22.71
N ASN A 3 -11.43 19.18 -22.76
CA ASN A 3 -10.07 18.67 -22.73
C ASN A 3 -9.72 18.29 -21.29
N THR A 4 -9.87 17.02 -20.94
CA THR A 4 -9.42 16.47 -19.65
C THR A 4 -7.90 16.36 -19.67
N PRO A 5 -7.16 17.01 -18.76
CA PRO A 5 -5.71 16.81 -18.69
C PRO A 5 -5.44 15.35 -18.34
N MET A 6 -4.76 14.64 -19.25
CA MET A 6 -4.28 13.28 -19.01
C MET A 6 -3.40 13.30 -17.76
N ARG A 7 -3.91 12.69 -16.68
CA ARG A 7 -3.18 12.53 -15.43
C ARG A 7 -1.89 11.78 -15.75
N SER A 8 -0.74 12.45 -15.64
CA SER A 8 0.58 11.84 -15.77
C SER A 8 0.63 10.62 -14.87
N ASP A 9 0.67 9.42 -15.44
CA ASP A 9 0.60 8.14 -14.72
C ASP A 9 1.92 7.77 -14.04
N ARG A 10 2.55 8.75 -13.39
CA ARG A 10 3.80 8.56 -12.66
C ARG A 10 3.50 7.93 -11.31
N PRO A 11 4.29 6.94 -10.87
CA PRO A 11 4.14 6.40 -9.53
C PRO A 11 4.38 7.49 -8.49
N THR A 12 3.58 7.47 -7.43
CA THR A 12 3.70 8.41 -6.30
C THR A 12 4.13 7.70 -5.02
N ALA A 13 4.27 6.37 -5.05
CA ALA A 13 4.72 5.54 -3.93
C ALA A 13 5.57 4.35 -4.44
N CYS A 14 6.38 3.79 -3.55
CA CYS A 14 7.20 2.60 -3.80
C CYS A 14 7.24 1.72 -2.54
N LEU A 15 7.04 0.42 -2.70
CA LEU A 15 7.33 -0.60 -1.69
C LEU A 15 8.66 -1.27 -2.06
N ALA A 16 9.66 -1.13 -1.19
CA ALA A 16 10.98 -1.73 -1.37
C ALA A 16 11.17 -2.90 -0.41
N LEU A 17 11.59 -4.05 -0.93
CA LEU A 17 11.89 -5.24 -0.13
C LEU A 17 13.38 -5.36 0.16
N ALA A 18 13.72 -6.08 1.24
CA ALA A 18 15.10 -6.27 1.67
C ALA A 18 15.97 -7.04 0.64
N ASP A 19 15.35 -7.80 -0.27
CA ASP A 19 16.03 -8.50 -1.38
C ASP A 19 16.32 -7.58 -2.58
N GLY A 20 15.92 -6.30 -2.53
CA GLY A 20 16.08 -5.32 -3.60
C GLY A 20 14.89 -5.25 -4.56
N THR A 21 13.84 -6.04 -4.36
CA THR A 21 12.62 -5.97 -5.18
C THR A 21 11.87 -4.67 -4.91
N LEU A 22 11.46 -3.97 -5.98
CA LEU A 22 10.73 -2.71 -5.91
C LEU A 22 9.36 -2.82 -6.59
N PHE A 23 8.31 -2.40 -5.87
CA PHE A 23 6.95 -2.30 -6.40
C PHE A 23 6.54 -0.83 -6.44
N TYR A 24 6.42 -0.26 -7.64
CA TYR A 24 5.98 1.11 -7.84
C TYR A 24 4.45 1.18 -7.94
N GLY A 25 3.85 2.14 -7.26
CA GLY A 25 2.41 2.29 -7.21
C GLY A 25 1.94 3.72 -6.95
N LYS A 26 0.67 3.84 -6.56
CA LYS A 26 0.04 5.11 -6.21
C LYS A 26 -0.31 5.12 -4.73
N GLY A 27 0.25 6.07 -3.99
CA GLY A 27 -0.14 6.30 -2.61
C GLY A 27 -1.54 6.92 -2.52
N PHE A 28 -2.34 6.46 -1.55
CA PHE A 28 -3.68 7.01 -1.25
C PHE A 28 -3.85 7.43 0.22
N GLY A 29 -2.95 7.00 1.11
CA GLY A 29 -2.94 7.35 2.53
C GLY A 29 -2.06 8.56 2.84
N ALA A 30 -1.61 8.64 4.10
CA ALA A 30 -0.68 9.68 4.53
C ALA A 30 0.67 9.56 3.79
N ALA A 31 1.23 10.70 3.38
CA ALA A 31 2.55 10.75 2.77
C ALA A 31 3.63 10.60 3.85
N GLY A 32 4.65 9.78 3.57
CA GLY A 32 5.76 9.53 4.47
C GLY A 32 6.55 8.30 4.04
N GLU A 33 7.51 7.93 4.89
CA GLU A 33 8.32 6.73 4.75
C GLU A 33 8.25 5.94 6.04
N THR A 34 8.20 4.62 5.94
CA THR A 34 8.22 3.72 7.09
C THR A 34 8.95 2.43 6.71
N VAL A 35 9.62 1.83 7.69
CA VAL A 35 10.24 0.51 7.58
C VAL A 35 9.47 -0.43 8.49
N ALA A 36 9.02 -1.55 7.95
CA ALA A 36 8.11 -2.46 8.63
C ALA A 36 8.24 -3.88 8.07
N GLU A 37 7.76 -4.86 8.83
CA GLU A 37 7.59 -6.23 8.34
C GLU A 37 6.41 -6.26 7.36
N LEU A 38 6.65 -6.83 6.18
CA LEU A 38 5.61 -7.06 5.19
C LEU A 38 4.95 -8.42 5.45
N VAL A 39 3.63 -8.39 5.68
CA VAL A 39 2.81 -9.59 5.85
C VAL A 39 1.69 -9.62 4.82
N PHE A 40 1.06 -10.78 4.63
CA PHE A 40 -0.12 -10.90 3.78
C PHE A 40 -1.31 -11.50 4.55
N ASN A 41 -2.51 -11.09 4.17
CA ASN A 41 -3.76 -11.59 4.74
C ASN A 41 -4.73 -12.01 3.61
N THR A 42 -5.34 -13.18 3.75
CA THR A 42 -6.24 -13.80 2.76
C THR A 42 -7.72 -13.53 3.01
N ALA A 43 -8.08 -12.78 4.04
CA ALA A 43 -9.44 -12.35 4.27
C ALA A 43 -9.91 -11.50 3.09
N MET A 44 -11.09 -11.78 2.55
CA MET A 44 -11.67 -11.05 1.41
C MET A 44 -12.58 -9.88 1.85
N THR A 45 -12.84 -9.78 3.15
CA THR A 45 -13.71 -8.78 3.79
C THR A 45 -13.13 -8.41 5.16
N GLY A 46 -13.68 -7.37 5.80
CA GLY A 46 -13.25 -6.98 7.15
C GLY A 46 -11.92 -6.24 7.20
N TYR A 47 -11.57 -5.53 6.12
CA TYR A 47 -10.29 -4.79 6.04
C TYR A 47 -10.17 -3.70 7.12
N GLN A 48 -11.29 -3.13 7.58
CA GLN A 48 -11.29 -2.10 8.62
C GLN A 48 -10.87 -2.68 9.96
N GLU A 49 -11.47 -3.81 10.33
CA GLU A 49 -11.18 -4.55 11.55
C GLU A 49 -9.71 -4.99 11.56
N ILE A 50 -9.22 -5.51 10.42
CA ILE A 50 -7.82 -5.91 10.26
C ILE A 50 -6.87 -4.72 10.41
N MET A 51 -7.17 -3.56 9.81
CA MET A 51 -6.34 -2.35 9.95
C MET A 51 -6.29 -1.80 11.38
N THR A 52 -7.26 -2.15 12.23
CA THR A 52 -7.33 -1.72 13.63
C THR A 52 -6.86 -2.78 14.63
N ASP A 53 -6.52 -3.98 14.18
CA ASP A 53 -6.09 -5.05 15.06
C ASP A 53 -4.67 -4.76 15.61
N PRO A 54 -4.48 -4.71 16.95
CA PRO A 54 -3.19 -4.48 17.58
C PRO A 54 -2.09 -5.44 17.15
N SER A 55 -2.45 -6.63 16.65
CA SER A 55 -1.51 -7.66 16.20
C SER A 55 -0.68 -7.23 14.98
N TYR A 56 -1.15 -6.24 14.20
CA TYR A 56 -0.41 -5.68 13.05
C TYR A 56 0.37 -4.41 13.39
N ALA A 57 0.53 -4.07 14.68
CA ALA A 57 1.30 -2.89 15.07
C ALA A 57 2.73 -2.96 14.51
N GLY A 58 3.10 -1.97 13.70
CA GLY A 58 4.43 -1.89 13.06
C GLY A 58 4.60 -2.78 11.82
N GLN A 59 3.51 -3.33 11.27
CA GLN A 59 3.53 -4.16 10.06
C GLN A 59 2.84 -3.46 8.88
N VAL A 60 3.20 -3.87 7.67
CA VAL A 60 2.50 -3.52 6.44
C VAL A 60 1.71 -4.73 5.98
N VAL A 61 0.39 -4.61 5.94
CA VAL A 61 -0.52 -5.69 5.54
C VAL A 61 -0.82 -5.62 4.04
N THR A 62 -0.55 -6.72 3.34
CA THR A 62 -0.93 -6.91 1.93
C THR A 62 -2.17 -7.80 1.85
N PHE A 63 -3.27 -7.26 1.33
CA PHE A 63 -4.46 -8.05 1.06
C PHE A 63 -4.35 -8.77 -0.29
N THR A 64 -4.83 -10.00 -0.38
CA THR A 64 -4.69 -10.83 -1.59
C THR A 64 -5.85 -10.72 -2.58
N PHE A 65 -6.82 -9.84 -2.36
CA PHE A 65 -8.06 -9.73 -3.14
C PHE A 65 -8.24 -8.36 -3.80
#